data_AF-M6RGK3-F1
#
_entry.id   AF-M6RGK3-F1
#
_cell.length_a   1.000
_cell.length_b   1.000
_cell.length_c   1.000
_cell.angle_alpha   90.00
_cell.angle_beta   90.00
_cell.angle_gamma   90.00
#
_symmetry.space_group_name_H-M   'P 1'
#
loop_
_entity.id
_entity.type
_entity.pdbx_description
1 polymer ?
#
loop_
_entity_poly.entity_id
_entity_poly.type
_entity_poly.pdbx_seq_one_letter_code
_entity_poly.pdbx_strand_id
1 'polypeptide(L)'
;MASSGTQSIEIFETLFCGSRNHTKTYEDLIGLEVSGAMKNPIAIACGIASGIPECGSNFEGELISLGYSEIITLLKALEIPIQPVQEYGLADLIASCTSRYSRNKAYGHRFVHKLISGEDRPNLIERIELFFNPAEFIQKEVSQSESHVEGAFALASIISLAEEKKVEIPLYDTLFQILTRRVSPTELIRFVSKSTSDEVHHISKIATKRSGLGMDFGKKISRKP
;
A
#
# COMPACT_ATOMS: atom_id res chain seq x y z
N MET A 1 -10.56 16.06 -3.81
CA MET A 1 -11.86 15.94 -3.12
C MET A 1 -12.88 15.54 -4.16
N ALA A 2 -13.81 14.66 -3.77
CA ALA A 2 -14.83 14.09 -4.64
C ALA A 2 -16.10 14.96 -4.63
N SER A 3 -16.67 15.27 -5.79
CA SER A 3 -17.89 16.07 -5.93
C SER A 3 -18.68 15.69 -7.19
N SER A 4 -19.99 15.51 -7.08
CA SER A 4 -20.87 15.01 -8.15
C SER A 4 -21.73 16.10 -8.82
N GLY A 5 -21.40 17.39 -8.65
CA GLY A 5 -22.20 18.50 -9.16
C GLY A 5 -21.35 19.63 -9.75
N THR A 6 -21.80 20.21 -10.86
CA THR A 6 -21.10 21.30 -11.56
C THR A 6 -20.90 22.53 -10.68
N GLN A 7 -21.91 22.86 -9.88
CA GLN A 7 -21.87 24.00 -8.96
C GLN A 7 -20.90 23.76 -7.78
N SER A 8 -20.80 22.53 -7.29
CA SER A 8 -19.86 22.20 -6.23
C SER A 8 -18.42 22.16 -6.74
N ILE A 9 -18.20 21.70 -7.98
CA ILE A 9 -16.90 21.77 -8.65
C ILE A 9 -16.41 23.23 -8.72
N GLU A 10 -17.25 24.16 -9.21
CA GLU A 10 -16.88 25.58 -9.29
C GLU A 10 -16.52 26.19 -7.92
N ILE A 11 -17.28 25.83 -6.88
CA ILE A 11 -16.99 26.27 -5.50
C ILE A 11 -15.65 25.71 -5.03
N PHE A 12 -15.39 24.42 -5.25
CA PHE A 12 -14.14 23.78 -4.84
C PHE A 12 -12.92 24.32 -5.60
N GLU A 13 -13.04 24.53 -6.91
CA GLU A 13 -11.97 25.14 -7.71
C GLU A 13 -11.69 26.56 -7.22
N THR A 14 -12.72 27.36 -6.94
CA THR A 14 -12.55 28.72 -6.40
C THR A 14 -11.86 28.73 -5.03
N LEU A 15 -12.21 27.79 -4.14
CA LEU A 15 -11.69 27.77 -2.77
C LEU A 15 -10.29 27.18 -2.66
N PHE A 16 -9.95 26.18 -3.49
CA PHE A 16 -8.73 25.39 -3.34
C PHE A 16 -7.69 25.62 -4.44
N CYS A 17 -8.05 26.21 -5.59
CA CYS A 17 -7.09 26.57 -6.62
C CYS A 17 -6.38 27.87 -6.24
N GLY A 18 -5.05 27.86 -6.29
CA GLY A 18 -4.24 29.04 -5.98
C GLY A 18 -2.80 28.86 -6.44
N SER A 19 -1.95 29.85 -6.19
CA SER A 19 -0.55 29.85 -6.68
C SER A 19 0.29 28.65 -6.22
N ARG A 20 -0.13 27.96 -5.16
CA ARG A 20 0.54 26.78 -4.59
C ARG A 20 -0.23 25.47 -4.73
N ASN A 21 -1.50 25.52 -5.16
CA ASN A 21 -2.39 24.37 -5.20
C ASN A 21 -3.10 24.31 -6.54
N HIS A 22 -2.91 23.21 -7.27
CA HIS A 22 -3.59 22.95 -8.52
C HIS A 22 -4.70 21.92 -8.27
N THR A 23 -5.90 22.22 -8.75
CA THR A 23 -7.05 21.33 -8.66
C THR A 23 -7.36 20.74 -10.03
N LYS A 24 -7.89 19.52 -10.04
CA LYS A 24 -8.40 18.85 -11.23
C LYS A 24 -9.68 18.12 -10.85
N THR A 25 -10.61 18.10 -11.79
CA THR A 25 -11.94 17.53 -11.64
C THR A 25 -12.06 16.24 -12.42
N TYR A 26 -12.66 15.21 -11.81
CA TYR A 26 -12.90 13.90 -12.40
C TYR A 26 -14.35 13.48 -12.14
N GLU A 27 -14.98 12.86 -13.14
CA GLU A 27 -16.37 12.41 -13.06
C GLU A 27 -16.53 11.11 -12.27
N ASP A 28 -15.55 10.19 -12.36
CA ASP A 28 -15.54 8.95 -11.60
C ASP A 28 -14.52 9.01 -10.44
N LEU A 29 -15.07 9.13 -9.24
CA LEU A 29 -14.32 9.34 -8.01
C LEU A 29 -14.19 8.06 -7.20
N ILE A 30 -14.93 7.00 -7.54
CA ILE A 30 -15.00 5.76 -6.77
C ILE A 30 -13.61 5.13 -6.68
N GLY A 31 -12.87 5.11 -7.80
CA GLY A 31 -11.50 4.61 -7.82
C GLY A 31 -10.56 5.35 -6.86
N LEU A 32 -10.68 6.68 -6.79
CA LEU A 32 -9.87 7.50 -5.88
C LEU A 32 -10.27 7.31 -4.42
N GLU A 33 -11.55 7.10 -4.12
CA GLU A 33 -12.04 6.81 -2.77
C GLU A 33 -11.53 5.45 -2.27
N VAL A 34 -11.66 4.41 -3.10
CA VAL A 34 -11.14 3.07 -2.78
C VAL A 34 -9.62 3.11 -2.61
N SER A 35 -8.88 3.73 -3.55
CA SER A 35 -7.42 3.91 -3.42
C SER A 35 -7.04 4.72 -2.18
N GLY A 36 -7.84 5.74 -1.82
CA GLY A 36 -7.62 6.58 -0.65
C GLY A 36 -7.82 5.84 0.67
N ALA A 37 -8.74 4.87 0.72
CA ALA A 37 -8.87 3.97 1.86
C ALA A 37 -7.71 2.97 1.94
N MET A 38 -7.33 2.39 0.79
CA MET A 38 -6.32 1.34 0.69
C MET A 38 -4.87 1.81 0.89
N LYS A 39 -4.55 3.09 0.66
CA LYS A 39 -3.18 3.61 0.86
C LYS A 39 -2.75 3.62 2.32
N ASN A 40 -3.68 3.83 3.26
CA ASN A 40 -3.37 4.05 4.66
C ASN A 40 -2.85 2.77 5.35
N PRO A 41 -3.45 1.58 5.13
CA PRO A 41 -2.85 0.32 5.57
C PRO A 41 -1.42 0.11 5.03
N ILE A 42 -1.17 0.41 3.75
CA ILE A 42 0.18 0.30 3.16
C ILE A 42 1.15 1.21 3.91
N ALA A 43 0.73 2.44 4.26
CA ALA A 43 1.54 3.35 5.06
C ALA A 43 1.86 2.77 6.46
N ILE A 44 0.94 2.03 7.09
CA ILE A 44 1.22 1.30 8.34
C ILE A 44 2.28 0.23 8.09
N ALA A 45 2.17 -0.56 7.02
CA ALA A 45 3.16 -1.59 6.67
C ALA A 45 4.56 -0.97 6.42
N CYS A 46 4.65 0.15 5.70
CA CYS A 46 5.89 0.91 5.54
C CYS A 46 6.42 1.44 6.88
N GLY A 47 5.54 1.85 7.79
CA GLY A 47 5.89 2.22 9.15
C GLY A 47 6.52 1.07 9.93
N ILE A 48 5.89 -0.10 9.90
CA ILE A 48 6.42 -1.34 10.50
C ILE A 48 7.78 -1.67 9.90
N ALA A 49 7.91 -1.65 8.58
CA ALA A 49 9.18 -1.88 7.91
C ALA A 49 10.26 -0.90 8.37
N SER A 50 9.95 0.39 8.49
CA SER A 50 10.91 1.42 8.92
C SER A 50 11.47 1.23 10.33
N GLY A 51 10.78 0.47 11.20
CA GLY A 51 11.25 0.15 12.55
C GLY A 51 11.96 -1.20 12.66
N ILE A 52 12.09 -1.94 11.56
CA ILE A 52 12.86 -3.19 11.48
C ILE A 52 14.28 -2.84 11.00
N PRO A 53 15.35 -3.15 11.76
CA PRO A 53 16.71 -2.73 11.42
C PRO A 53 17.21 -3.19 10.04
N GLU A 54 16.76 -4.34 9.56
CA GLU A 54 17.14 -4.93 8.27
C GLU A 54 16.43 -4.28 7.07
N CYS A 55 15.39 -3.48 7.31
CA CYS A 55 14.57 -2.88 6.27
C CYS A 55 15.03 -1.44 5.97
N GLY A 56 15.47 -1.21 4.74
CA GLY A 56 15.85 0.13 4.25
C GLY A 56 14.79 0.77 3.34
N SER A 57 15.09 1.96 2.82
CA SER A 57 14.20 2.69 1.92
C SER A 57 13.85 1.94 0.63
N ASN A 58 14.74 1.08 0.14
CA ASN A 58 14.45 0.22 -1.03
C ASN A 58 13.33 -0.77 -0.72
N PHE A 59 13.35 -1.36 0.47
CA PHE A 59 12.31 -2.28 0.93
C PHE A 59 10.97 -1.56 1.11
N GLU A 60 10.97 -0.34 1.66
CA GLU A 60 9.76 0.49 1.69
C GLU A 60 9.22 0.78 0.28
N GLY A 61 10.11 1.04 -0.70
CA GLY A 61 9.74 1.22 -2.10
C GLY A 61 9.09 -0.01 -2.72
N GLU A 62 9.63 -1.20 -2.43
CA GLU A 62 9.05 -2.47 -2.85
C GLU A 62 7.65 -2.69 -2.23
N LEU A 63 7.48 -2.42 -0.93
CA LEU A 63 6.17 -2.46 -0.27
C LEU A 63 5.15 -1.50 -0.91
N ILE A 64 5.56 -0.28 -1.23
CA ILE A 64 4.71 0.70 -1.92
C ILE A 64 4.28 0.15 -3.28
N SER A 65 5.20 -0.43 -4.06
CA SER A 65 4.89 -0.99 -5.38
C SER A 65 3.92 -2.18 -5.30
N LEU A 66 4.14 -3.09 -4.36
CA LEU A 66 3.29 -4.26 -4.15
C LEU A 66 1.88 -3.83 -3.69
N GLY A 67 1.81 -2.92 -2.72
CA GLY A 67 0.53 -2.38 -2.26
C GLY A 67 -0.22 -1.62 -3.37
N TYR A 68 0.49 -0.87 -4.21
CA TYR A 68 -0.11 -0.24 -5.38
C TYR A 68 -0.67 -1.27 -6.38
N SER A 69 0.06 -2.37 -6.62
CA SER A 69 -0.42 -3.47 -7.46
C SER A 69 -1.70 -4.11 -6.93
N GLU A 70 -1.80 -4.29 -5.60
CA GLU A 70 -3.00 -4.83 -4.95
C GLU A 70 -4.18 -3.86 -5.02
N ILE A 71 -3.95 -2.54 -4.90
CA ILE A 71 -4.99 -1.51 -5.16
C ILE A 71 -5.55 -1.67 -6.58
N ILE A 72 -4.67 -1.73 -7.58
CA ILE A 72 -5.07 -1.88 -8.99
C ILE A 72 -5.81 -3.20 -9.22
N THR A 73 -5.39 -4.27 -8.56
CA THR A 73 -6.02 -5.59 -8.66
C THR A 73 -7.44 -5.59 -8.10
N LEU A 74 -7.64 -5.01 -6.91
CA LEU A 74 -8.97 -4.90 -6.33
C LEU A 74 -9.91 -4.03 -7.18
N LEU A 75 -9.44 -2.87 -7.65
CA LEU A 75 -10.23 -1.98 -8.51
C LEU A 75 -10.69 -2.67 -9.79
N LYS A 76 -9.81 -3.44 -10.44
CA LYS A 76 -10.18 -4.22 -11.63
C LYS A 76 -11.26 -5.25 -11.34
N ALA A 77 -11.18 -5.94 -10.19
CA ALA A 77 -12.19 -6.90 -9.80
C ALA A 77 -13.54 -6.27 -9.43
N LEU A 78 -13.51 -5.01 -9.00
CA LEU A 78 -14.70 -4.18 -8.78
C LEU A 78 -15.23 -3.54 -10.08
N GLU A 79 -14.58 -3.79 -11.22
CA GLU A 79 -14.89 -3.16 -12.51
C GLU A 79 -14.81 -1.62 -12.48
N ILE A 80 -13.99 -1.07 -11.57
CA ILE A 80 -13.79 0.37 -11.40
C ILE A 80 -12.63 0.83 -12.30
N PRO A 81 -12.80 1.92 -13.06
CA PRO A 81 -11.73 2.54 -13.84
C PRO A 81 -10.49 2.89 -13.00
N ILE A 82 -9.33 2.38 -13.44
CA ILE A 82 -8.05 2.59 -12.74
C ILE A 82 -7.32 3.88 -13.15
N GLN A 83 -7.75 4.51 -14.25
CA GLN A 83 -7.09 5.70 -14.82
C GLN A 83 -6.91 6.83 -13.79
N PRO A 84 -7.93 7.20 -12.97
CA PRO A 84 -7.75 8.25 -11.97
C PRO A 84 -6.72 7.88 -10.89
N VAL A 85 -6.65 6.61 -10.52
CA VAL A 85 -5.70 6.11 -9.51
C VAL A 85 -4.27 6.11 -10.06
N GLN A 86 -4.10 5.77 -11.34
CA GLN A 86 -2.81 5.86 -12.02
C GLN A 86 -2.28 7.29 -12.13
N GLU A 87 -3.17 8.25 -12.35
CA GLU A 87 -2.79 9.65 -12.54
C GLU A 87 -2.60 10.42 -11.21
N TYR A 88 -3.38 10.10 -10.17
CA TYR A 88 -3.39 10.87 -8.90
C TYR A 88 -3.25 10.02 -7.65
N GLY A 89 -3.85 8.83 -7.62
CA GLY A 89 -3.82 7.95 -6.45
C GLY A 89 -2.39 7.55 -6.06
N LEU A 90 -1.51 7.36 -7.05
CA LEU A 90 -0.11 7.03 -6.81
C LEU A 90 0.64 8.11 -6.01
N ALA A 91 0.42 9.39 -6.32
CA ALA A 91 1.10 10.49 -5.63
C ALA A 91 0.72 10.54 -4.14
N ASP A 92 -0.57 10.33 -3.84
CA ASP A 92 -1.08 10.32 -2.48
C ASP A 92 -0.60 9.09 -1.68
N LEU A 93 -0.53 7.92 -2.33
CA LEU A 93 0.08 6.72 -1.77
C LEU A 93 1.55 6.96 -1.39
N ILE A 94 2.36 7.48 -2.32
CA ILE A 94 3.78 7.78 -2.07
C ILE A 94 3.93 8.78 -0.93
N ALA A 95 3.18 9.88 -0.95
CA ALA A 95 3.23 10.89 0.11
C ALA A 95 2.88 10.30 1.48
N SER A 96 1.86 9.45 1.54
CA SER A 96 1.42 8.79 2.77
C SER A 96 2.45 7.77 3.30
N CYS A 97 3.15 7.06 2.41
CA CYS A 97 4.11 6.02 2.80
C CYS A 97 5.53 6.54 3.06
N THR A 98 5.88 7.72 2.55
CA THR A 98 7.24 8.29 2.68
C THR A 98 7.33 9.45 3.67
N SER A 99 6.22 10.14 3.94
CA SER A 99 6.21 11.29 4.84
C SER A 99 6.36 10.90 6.32
N ARG A 100 7.26 11.58 7.02
CA ARG A 100 7.39 11.51 8.48
C ARG A 100 6.15 12.03 9.24
N TYR A 101 5.30 12.80 8.56
CA TYR A 101 4.06 13.35 9.13
C TYR A 101 2.85 12.44 8.93
N SER A 102 3.02 11.31 8.23
CA SER A 102 1.96 10.32 8.07
C SER A 102 1.67 9.66 9.41
N ARG A 103 0.46 9.86 9.93
CA ARG A 103 -0.02 9.25 11.19
C ARG A 103 -0.02 7.73 11.11
N ASN A 104 -0.39 7.18 9.95
CA ASN A 104 -0.39 5.74 9.69
C ASN A 104 1.04 5.17 9.69
N LYS A 105 1.99 5.83 9.00
CA LYS A 105 3.41 5.41 9.04
C LYS A 105 3.99 5.51 10.44
N ALA A 106 3.75 6.63 11.13
CA ALA A 106 4.24 6.85 12.48
C ALA A 106 3.66 5.83 13.48
N TYR A 107 2.39 5.44 13.31
CA TYR A 107 1.78 4.37 14.10
C TYR A 107 2.49 3.04 13.85
N GLY A 108 2.66 2.62 12.59
CA GLY A 108 3.34 1.36 12.27
C GLY A 108 4.77 1.29 12.82
N HIS A 109 5.50 2.40 12.78
CA HIS A 109 6.85 2.50 13.36
C HIS A 109 6.84 2.33 14.89
N ARG A 110 5.94 3.02 15.60
CA ARG A 110 5.83 2.86 17.07
C ARG A 110 5.36 1.46 17.45
N PHE A 111 4.42 0.92 16.69
CA PHE A 111 3.86 -0.41 16.87
C PHE A 111 4.97 -1.46 16.88
N VAL A 112 5.79 -1.47 15.82
CA VAL A 112 6.83 -2.50 15.68
C VAL A 112 7.90 -2.37 16.75
N HIS A 113 8.23 -1.15 17.17
CA HIS A 113 9.18 -0.91 18.25
C HIS A 113 8.69 -1.51 19.58
N LYS A 114 7.42 -1.29 19.95
CA LYS A 114 6.82 -1.88 21.16
C LYS A 114 6.79 -3.41 21.10
N LEU A 115 6.52 -3.95 19.92
CA LEU A 115 6.46 -5.40 19.72
C LEU A 115 7.84 -6.05 19.81
N ILE A 116 8.88 -5.44 19.21
CA ILE A 116 10.27 -5.92 19.25
C ILE A 116 10.89 -5.72 20.64
N SER A 117 10.61 -4.60 21.33
CA SER A 117 11.09 -4.38 22.70
C SER A 117 10.41 -5.30 23.72
N GLY A 118 9.30 -5.93 23.33
CA GLY A 118 8.52 -6.81 24.18
C GLY A 118 7.64 -6.07 25.20
N GLU A 119 7.49 -4.76 25.05
CA GLU A 119 6.52 -3.94 25.80
C GLU A 119 5.08 -4.30 25.42
N ASP A 120 4.87 -4.66 24.17
CA ASP A 120 3.57 -5.08 23.66
C ASP A 120 3.39 -6.60 23.79
N ARG A 121 2.75 -7.03 24.88
CA ARG A 121 2.43 -8.43 25.15
C ARG A 121 0.97 -8.55 25.58
N PRO A 122 0.09 -9.06 24.69
CA PRO A 122 -1.30 -9.26 25.02
C PRO A 122 -1.46 -10.16 26.25
N ASN A 123 -2.18 -9.67 27.26
CA ASN A 123 -2.58 -10.46 28.42
C ASN A 123 -3.61 -11.54 28.03
N LEU A 124 -4.02 -12.39 28.98
CA LEU A 124 -4.93 -13.50 28.68
C LEU A 124 -6.27 -13.03 28.05
N ILE A 125 -6.83 -11.93 28.53
CA ILE A 125 -8.11 -11.39 28.03
C ILE A 125 -7.92 -10.85 26.61
N GLU A 126 -6.85 -10.09 26.38
CA GLU A 126 -6.51 -9.54 25.06
C GLU A 126 -6.24 -10.65 24.04
N ARG A 127 -5.62 -11.76 24.45
CA ARG A 127 -5.43 -12.94 23.59
C ARG A 127 -6.74 -13.61 23.21
N ILE A 128 -7.71 -13.66 24.13
CA ILE A 128 -9.06 -14.16 23.85
C ILE A 128 -9.78 -13.21 22.88
N GLU A 129 -9.68 -11.89 23.11
CA GLU A 129 -10.26 -10.85 22.24
C GLU A 129 -9.68 -10.93 20.82
N LEU A 130 -8.36 -11.07 20.67
CA LEU A 130 -7.67 -11.29 19.38
C LEU A 130 -8.13 -12.56 18.64
N PHE A 131 -8.54 -13.59 19.38
CA PHE A 131 -9.03 -14.84 18.79
C PHE A 131 -10.44 -14.67 18.23
N PHE A 132 -11.36 -14.07 19.01
CA PHE A 132 -12.77 -13.97 18.64
C PHE A 132 -13.09 -12.73 17.81
N ASN A 133 -12.54 -11.56 18.16
CA ASN A 133 -12.86 -10.26 17.57
C ASN A 133 -11.58 -9.46 17.19
N PRO A 134 -10.73 -9.99 16.29
CA PRO A 134 -9.45 -9.37 15.95
C PRO A 134 -9.57 -7.93 15.41
N ALA A 135 -10.59 -7.66 14.60
CA ALA A 135 -10.79 -6.33 14.03
C ALA A 135 -11.19 -5.29 15.10
N GLU A 136 -12.01 -5.68 16.07
CA GLU A 136 -12.42 -4.81 17.18
C GLU A 136 -11.24 -4.52 18.11
N PHE A 137 -10.41 -5.55 18.38
CA PHE A 137 -9.18 -5.39 19.14
C PHE A 137 -8.26 -4.32 18.52
N ILE A 138 -7.99 -4.41 17.22
CA ILE A 138 -7.15 -3.43 16.50
C ILE A 138 -7.74 -2.03 16.64
N GLN A 139 -9.05 -1.87 16.45
CA GLN A 139 -9.72 -0.57 16.56
C GLN A 139 -9.61 0.03 17.95
N LYS A 140 -9.77 -0.78 18.99
CA LYS A 140 -9.63 -0.38 20.40
C LYS A 140 -8.20 0.04 20.73
N GLU A 141 -7.20 -0.74 20.31
CA GLU A 141 -5.78 -0.42 20.50
C GLU A 141 -5.41 0.90 19.81
N VAL A 142 -5.87 1.08 18.58
CA VAL A 142 -5.61 2.28 17.79
C VAL A 142 -6.32 3.51 18.37
N SER A 143 -7.53 3.33 18.89
CA SER A 143 -8.30 4.42 19.53
C SER A 143 -7.64 4.94 20.81
N GLN A 144 -6.80 4.14 21.45
CA GLN A 144 -5.99 4.57 22.60
C GLN A 144 -4.72 5.32 22.17
N SER A 145 -4.38 5.32 20.88
CA SER A 145 -3.25 6.09 20.36
C SER A 145 -3.61 7.57 20.21
N GLU A 146 -2.65 8.47 20.40
CA GLU A 146 -2.87 9.92 20.35
C GLU A 146 -3.25 10.47 18.96
N SER A 147 -3.22 9.64 17.92
CA SER A 147 -3.43 10.04 16.54
C SER A 147 -4.52 9.20 15.89
N HIS A 148 -5.31 9.82 15.01
CA HIS A 148 -6.24 9.07 14.17
C HIS A 148 -5.47 8.27 13.11
N VAL A 149 -5.62 6.94 13.13
CA VAL A 149 -4.94 5.98 12.24
C VAL A 149 -5.99 5.27 11.40
N GLU A 150 -6.45 5.94 10.34
CA GLU A 150 -7.56 5.47 9.51
C GLU A 150 -7.29 4.11 8.86
N GLY A 151 -6.02 3.82 8.57
CA GLY A 151 -5.64 2.58 7.90
C GLY A 151 -6.00 1.33 8.70
N ALA A 152 -5.87 1.39 10.03
CA ALA A 152 -6.21 0.26 10.87
C ALA A 152 -7.72 -0.04 10.91
N PHE A 153 -8.55 1.02 10.88
CA PHE A 153 -10.01 0.89 10.79
C PHE A 153 -10.46 0.36 9.42
N ALA A 154 -9.80 0.80 8.34
CA ALA A 154 -10.16 0.40 6.98
C ALA A 154 -9.78 -1.06 6.65
N LEU A 155 -8.76 -1.61 7.31
CA LEU A 155 -8.14 -2.88 6.94
C LEU A 155 -9.10 -4.06 6.90
N ALA A 156 -9.92 -4.25 7.94
CA ALA A 156 -10.87 -5.37 8.01
C ALA A 156 -11.94 -5.29 6.91
N SER A 157 -12.41 -4.07 6.60
CA SER A 157 -13.38 -3.83 5.53
C SER A 157 -12.78 -4.09 4.15
N ILE A 158 -11.52 -3.72 3.93
CA ILE A 158 -10.80 -4.00 2.67
C ILE A 158 -10.64 -5.51 2.46
N ILE A 159 -10.23 -6.25 3.49
CA ILE A 159 -10.11 -7.72 3.44
C ILE A 159 -11.46 -8.36 3.14
N SER A 160 -12.51 -7.96 3.87
CA SER A 160 -13.86 -8.49 3.66
C SER A 160 -14.36 -8.23 2.23
N LEU A 161 -14.08 -7.06 1.66
CA LEU A 161 -14.44 -6.72 0.29
C LEU A 161 -13.65 -7.57 -0.73
N ALA A 162 -12.36 -7.77 -0.51
CA ALA A 162 -11.54 -8.61 -1.37
C ALA A 162 -11.98 -10.08 -1.33
N GLU A 163 -12.33 -10.60 -0.15
CA GLU A 163 -12.91 -11.93 0.01
C GLU A 163 -14.24 -12.07 -0.77
N GLU A 164 -15.14 -11.08 -0.68
CA GLU A 164 -16.39 -11.06 -1.44
C GLU A 164 -16.14 -11.13 -2.95
N LYS A 165 -15.13 -10.41 -3.43
CA LYS A 165 -14.74 -10.37 -4.85
C LYS A 165 -13.79 -11.49 -5.25
N LYS A 166 -13.40 -12.38 -4.33
CA LYS A 166 -12.45 -13.48 -4.54
C LYS A 166 -11.12 -13.01 -5.11
N VAL A 167 -10.61 -11.90 -4.56
CA VAL A 167 -9.33 -11.29 -4.93
C VAL A 167 -8.33 -11.51 -3.81
N GLU A 168 -7.13 -11.95 -4.16
CA GLU A 168 -6.03 -12.03 -3.20
C GLU A 168 -5.37 -10.66 -3.03
N ILE A 169 -5.24 -10.22 -1.78
CA ILE A 169 -4.54 -8.99 -1.39
C ILE A 169 -3.54 -9.29 -0.24
N PRO A 170 -2.51 -10.10 -0.54
CA PRO A 170 -1.68 -10.73 0.48
C PRO A 170 -0.90 -9.75 1.36
N LEU A 171 -0.58 -8.53 0.89
CA LEU A 171 0.02 -7.50 1.75
C LEU A 171 -0.93 -7.08 2.87
N TYR A 172 -2.22 -6.87 2.56
CA TYR A 172 -3.24 -6.51 3.56
C TYR A 172 -3.48 -7.66 4.54
N ASP A 173 -3.53 -8.90 4.05
CA ASP A 173 -3.67 -10.09 4.90
C ASP A 173 -2.48 -10.22 5.86
N THR A 174 -1.26 -10.07 5.34
CA THR A 174 -0.02 -10.11 6.13
C THR A 174 -0.04 -9.02 7.20
N LEU A 175 -0.41 -7.79 6.82
CA LEU A 175 -0.52 -6.68 7.75
C LEU A 175 -1.56 -6.97 8.85
N PHE A 176 -2.72 -7.51 8.49
CA PHE A 176 -3.75 -7.86 9.46
C PHE A 176 -3.27 -8.94 10.44
N GLN A 177 -2.54 -9.94 9.95
CA GLN A 177 -1.94 -10.98 10.80
C GLN A 177 -0.87 -10.42 11.76
N ILE A 178 -0.09 -9.43 11.31
CA ILE A 178 0.90 -8.75 12.16
C ILE A 178 0.19 -7.91 13.24
N LEU A 179 -0.81 -7.12 12.86
CA LEU A 179 -1.58 -6.30 13.79
C LEU A 179 -2.37 -7.16 14.80
N THR A 180 -2.72 -8.39 14.45
CA THR A 180 -3.34 -9.36 15.37
C THR A 180 -2.34 -10.23 16.12
N ARG A 181 -1.03 -9.96 16.00
CA ARG A 181 0.08 -10.73 16.62
C ARG A 181 0.06 -12.22 16.27
N ARG A 182 -0.56 -12.59 15.15
CA ARG A 182 -0.58 -13.97 14.64
C ARG A 182 0.75 -14.34 13.98
N VAL A 183 1.42 -13.36 13.37
CA VAL A 183 2.74 -13.53 12.74
C VAL A 183 3.69 -12.42 13.18
N SER A 184 4.99 -12.67 13.03
CA SER A 184 6.04 -11.68 13.33
C SER A 184 6.06 -10.57 12.27
N PRO A 185 6.46 -9.32 12.62
CA PRO A 185 6.70 -8.26 11.65
C PRO A 185 7.69 -8.63 10.53
N THR A 186 8.60 -9.56 10.81
CA THR A 186 9.55 -10.10 9.82
C THR A 186 8.87 -10.84 8.66
N GLU A 187 7.58 -11.20 8.80
CA GLU A 187 6.82 -11.80 7.70
C GLU A 187 6.66 -10.84 6.52
N LEU A 188 6.71 -9.51 6.73
CA LEU A 188 6.79 -8.55 5.61
C LEU A 188 8.04 -8.79 4.75
N ILE A 189 9.18 -9.14 5.37
CA ILE A 189 10.44 -9.40 4.65
C ILE A 189 10.28 -10.64 3.77
N ARG A 190 9.69 -11.70 4.34
CA ARG A 190 9.42 -12.93 3.61
C ARG A 190 8.44 -12.69 2.46
N PHE A 191 7.37 -11.92 2.70
CA PHE A 191 6.39 -11.54 1.69
C PHE A 191 7.06 -10.86 0.49
N VAL A 192 7.81 -9.78 0.74
CA VAL A 192 8.52 -9.04 -0.32
C VAL A 192 9.52 -9.93 -1.05
N SER A 193 10.32 -10.73 -0.32
CA SER A 193 11.32 -11.61 -0.92
C SER A 193 10.72 -12.65 -1.87
N LYS A 194 9.56 -13.20 -1.51
CA LYS A 194 8.83 -14.16 -2.35
C LYS A 194 8.27 -13.50 -3.60
N SER A 195 7.61 -12.34 -3.45
CA SER A 195 7.05 -11.58 -4.56
C SER A 195 8.11 -11.17 -5.58
N THR A 196 9.26 -10.69 -5.12
CA THR A 196 10.40 -10.33 -5.99
C THR A 196 10.97 -11.55 -6.73
N SER A 197 11.03 -12.71 -6.06
CA SER A 197 11.48 -13.96 -6.71
C SER A 197 10.53 -14.39 -7.82
N ASP A 198 9.22 -14.35 -7.57
CA ASP A 198 8.19 -14.71 -8.54
C ASP A 198 8.20 -13.76 -9.77
N GLU A 199 8.40 -12.45 -9.55
CA GLU A 199 8.57 -11.47 -10.63
C GLU A 199 9.83 -11.71 -11.47
N VAL A 200 10.99 -11.95 -10.83
CA VAL A 200 12.24 -12.27 -11.54
C VAL A 200 12.08 -13.52 -12.40
N HIS A 201 11.40 -14.55 -11.90
CA HIS A 201 11.07 -15.73 -12.67
C HIS A 201 10.16 -15.44 -13.86
N HIS A 202 9.19 -14.52 -13.73
CA HIS A 202 8.35 -14.08 -14.84
C HIS A 202 9.12 -13.26 -15.90
N ILE A 203 9.95 -12.31 -15.47
CA ILE A 203 10.78 -11.48 -16.39
C ILE A 203 11.79 -12.36 -17.14
N SER A 204 12.44 -13.30 -16.46
CA SER A 204 13.37 -14.25 -17.07
C SER A 204 12.72 -15.05 -18.20
N LYS A 205 11.50 -15.58 -17.97
CA LYS A 205 10.71 -16.31 -18.99
C LYS A 205 10.34 -15.43 -20.19
N ILE A 206 10.01 -14.16 -19.97
CA ILE A 206 9.69 -13.20 -21.04
C ILE A 206 10.94 -12.81 -21.83
N ALA A 207 12.08 -12.60 -21.16
CA ALA A 207 13.35 -12.28 -21.78
C ALA A 207 13.86 -13.42 -22.68
N THR A 208 13.75 -14.68 -22.24
CA THR A 208 14.05 -15.85 -23.08
C THR A 208 13.13 -15.98 -24.30
N LYS A 209 11.93 -15.40 -24.26
CA LYS A 209 10.99 -15.41 -25.40
C LYS A 209 11.32 -14.32 -26.44
N ARG A 210 12.10 -13.30 -26.07
CA ARG A 210 12.54 -12.20 -26.95
C ARG A 210 13.92 -12.41 -27.58
N SER A 211 14.66 -13.46 -27.22
CA SER A 211 15.99 -13.77 -27.80
C SER A 211 15.93 -14.44 -29.19
N GLY A 212 14.78 -14.39 -29.88
CA GLY A 212 14.61 -14.84 -31.26
C GLY A 212 14.80 -13.75 -32.34
N LEU A 213 15.15 -12.51 -31.97
CA LEU A 213 15.52 -11.46 -32.92
C LEU A 213 17.04 -11.40 -33.03
N GLY A 214 17.57 -12.14 -34.01
CA GLY A 214 18.99 -12.17 -34.33
C GLY A 214 19.54 -10.78 -34.64
N MET A 215 20.47 -10.32 -33.82
CA MET A 215 21.30 -9.15 -34.10
C MET A 215 22.52 -9.60 -34.90
N ASP A 216 22.49 -9.37 -36.21
CA ASP A 216 23.67 -9.41 -37.08
C ASP A 216 24.51 -8.14 -36.83
N PHE A 217 25.53 -8.25 -35.99
CA PHE A 217 26.55 -7.22 -35.79
C PHE A 217 27.82 -7.62 -36.53
N GLY A 218 28.12 -6.95 -37.65
CA GLY A 218 29.38 -7.23 -38.34
C GLY A 218 29.68 -6.48 -39.64
N LYS A 219 29.52 -5.15 -39.71
CA LYS A 219 30.25 -4.36 -40.73
C LYS A 219 31.19 -3.35 -40.10
N LYS A 220 32.48 -3.72 -40.18
CA LYS A 220 33.68 -2.93 -39.88
C LYS A 220 33.62 -1.53 -40.50
N ILE A 221 33.71 -0.50 -39.67
CA ILE A 221 34.09 0.85 -40.10
C ILE A 221 35.62 0.85 -40.24
N SER A 222 36.09 0.71 -41.48
CA SER A 222 37.49 0.95 -41.84
C SER A 222 37.74 2.46 -41.83
N ARG A 223 38.60 2.92 -40.92
CA ARG A 223 39.28 4.20 -41.05
C ARG A 223 40.27 4.08 -42.21
N LYS A 224 40.23 5.03 -43.13
CA LYS A 224 41.27 5.27 -44.15
C LYS A 224 42.02 6.57 -43.82
N PRO A 225 43.28 6.66 -44.26
CA PRO A 225 44.37 7.36 -43.58
C PRO A 225 44.32 8.88 -43.67
#